data_AF-A0A7X1RGH8-F1
#
_entry.id   AF-A0A7X1RGH8-F1
#
_cell.length_a   1.000
_cell.length_b   1.000
_cell.length_c   1.000
_cell.angle_alpha   90.00
_cell.angle_beta   90.00
_cell.angle_gamma   90.00
#
_symmetry.space_group_name_H-M   'P 1'
#
loop_
_entity.id
_entity.type
_entity.pdbx_description
1 polymer ?
#
loop_
_entity_poly.entity_id
_entity_poly.type
_entity_poly.pdbx_seq_one_letter_code
_entity_poly.pdbx_strand_id
1 'polypeptide(L)' 'MIGFVSFLIFVEGYGIYLFFTESNLYVEDLSQNGLFGFTTFFIIFNLVLLALACWAGYKWKRGY' A
#
# COMPACT_ATOMS: atom_id res chain seq x y z
N MET A 1 -3.97 -7.52 -18.13
CA MET A 1 -2.68 -7.07 -17.56
C MET A 1 -2.63 -5.56 -17.34
N ILE A 2 -3.02 -4.73 -18.32
CA ILE A 2 -2.94 -3.26 -18.20
C ILE A 2 -3.72 -2.69 -16.99
N GLY A 3 -4.97 -3.16 -16.77
CA GLY A 3 -5.80 -2.65 -15.67
C GLY A 3 -5.28 -2.97 -14.27
N PHE A 4 -4.57 -4.09 -14.12
CA PHE A 4 -3.93 -4.44 -12.85
C PHE A 4 -2.75 -3.50 -12.56
N VAL A 5 -1.93 -3.19 -13.57
CA VAL A 5 -0.81 -2.25 -13.43
C VAL A 5 -1.31 -0.82 -13.15
N SER A 6 -2.36 -0.39 -13.82
CA SER A 6 -3.00 0.91 -13.54
C SER A 6 -3.55 0.98 -12.12
N PHE A 7 -4.16 -0.09 -11.64
CA PHE A 7 -4.64 -0.18 -10.26
C PHE A 7 -3.51 -0.07 -9.23
N LEU A 8 -2.37 -0.72 -9.48
CA LEU A 8 -1.19 -0.64 -8.63
C LEU A 8 -0.67 0.81 -8.50
N ILE A 9 -0.48 1.48 -9.64
CA ILE A 9 0.01 2.86 -9.68
C ILE A 9 -1.01 3.80 -9.03
N PHE A 10 -2.31 3.55 -9.22
CA PHE A 10 -3.37 4.36 -8.61
C PHE A 10 -3.37 4.24 -7.09
N VAL A 11 -3.32 3.02 -6.54
CA VAL A 11 -3.26 2.80 -5.08
C VAL A 11 -2.04 3.46 -4.46
N GLU A 12 -0.86 3.28 -5.06
CA GLU A 12 0.37 3.89 -4.56
C GLU A 12 0.35 5.42 -4.68
N GLY A 13 0.02 5.95 -5.86
CA GLY A 13 0.03 7.39 -6.12
C GLY A 13 -1.00 8.14 -5.29
N TYR A 14 -2.23 7.62 -5.19
CA TYR A 14 -3.28 8.23 -4.41
C TYR A 14 -3.04 8.08 -2.90
N GLY A 15 -2.52 6.93 -2.45
CA GLY A 15 -2.15 6.72 -1.05
C GLY A 15 -1.03 7.65 -0.57
N ILE A 16 0.02 7.84 -1.36
CA ILE A 16 1.12 8.78 -1.04
C ILE A 16 0.60 10.22 -1.05
N TYR A 17 -0.24 10.59 -2.03
CA TYR A 17 -0.87 11.90 -2.08
C TYR A 17 -1.69 12.17 -0.81
N LEU A 18 -2.53 11.22 -0.40
CA LEU A 18 -3.34 11.33 0.81
C LEU A 18 -2.46 11.45 2.07
N PHE A 19 -1.36 10.69 2.13
CA PHE A 19 -0.45 10.71 3.28
C PHE A 19 0.32 12.04 3.42
N PHE A 20 0.81 12.60 2.30
CA PHE A 20 1.65 13.81 2.33
C PHE A 20 0.87 15.12 2.25
N THR A 21 -0.20 15.16 1.46
CA THR A 21 -0.96 16.40 1.20
C THR A 21 -2.19 16.49 2.08
N GLU A 22 -2.87 15.38 2.32
CA GLU A 22 -4.16 15.34 3.01
C GLU A 22 -4.15 14.40 4.21
N SER A 23 -3.13 14.50 5.05
CA SER A 23 -2.93 13.64 6.23
C SER A 23 -4.11 13.65 7.20
N ASN A 24 -4.87 14.76 7.25
CA ASN A 24 -6.06 14.86 8.08
C ASN A 24 -7.19 13.95 7.55
N LEU A 25 -7.41 13.95 6.23
CA LEU A 25 -8.37 13.05 5.57
C LEU A 25 -7.95 11.58 5.69
N TYR A 26 -6.64 11.33 5.64
CA TYR A 26 -6.07 10.00 5.87
C TYR A 26 -6.41 9.46 7.27
N VAL A 27 -6.23 10.27 8.32
CA VAL A 27 -6.56 9.86 9.69
C VAL A 27 -8.06 9.78 9.91
N GLU A 28 -8.84 10.66 9.27
CA GLU A 28 -10.29 10.66 9.35
C GLU A 28 -10.90 9.42 8.68
N ASP A 29 -10.47 9.05 7.47
CA ASP A 29 -10.89 7.81 6.80
C ASP A 29 -10.46 6.57 7.60
N LEU A 30 -9.27 6.59 8.20
CA LEU A 30 -8.83 5.53 9.10
C LEU A 30 -9.68 5.46 10.38
N SER A 31 -10.12 6.59 10.92
CA SER A 31 -10.94 6.64 12.14
C SER A 31 -12.41 6.30 11.89
N GLN A 32 -12.95 6.65 10.72
CA GLN A 32 -14.37 6.48 10.38
C GLN A 32 -14.62 5.14 9.69
N ASN A 33 -13.83 4.81 8.68
CA ASN A 33 -13.99 3.58 7.90
C ASN A 33 -13.12 2.42 8.43
N GLY A 34 -12.08 2.72 9.22
CA GLY A 34 -11.26 1.69 9.87
C GLY A 34 -10.70 0.69 8.86
N LEU A 35 -10.99 -0.58 9.07
CA LEU A 35 -10.46 -1.70 8.28
C LEU A 35 -10.98 -1.76 6.83
N PHE A 36 -12.11 -1.13 6.53
CA PHE A 36 -12.71 -1.11 5.18
C PHE A 36 -12.46 0.19 4.42
N GLY A 37 -11.68 1.11 5.01
CA GLY A 37 -11.30 2.39 4.39
C GLY A 37 -10.23 2.22 3.32
N PHE A 38 -10.17 3.21 2.41
CA PHE A 38 -9.12 3.28 1.40
C PHE A 38 -7.73 3.33 2.06
N THR A 39 -7.63 4.02 3.18
CA THR A 39 -6.40 4.19 3.95
C THR A 39 -5.84 2.85 4.46
N THR A 40 -6.69 1.98 5.01
CA THR A 40 -6.27 0.65 5.46
C THR A 40 -5.86 -0.24 4.29
N PHE A 41 -6.59 -0.18 3.17
CA PHE A 41 -6.22 -0.94 1.98
C PHE A 41 -4.82 -0.56 1.49
N PHE A 42 -4.51 0.74 1.45
CA PHE A 42 -3.17 1.23 1.11
C PHE A 42 -2.09 0.72 2.08
N ILE A 43 -2.32 0.79 3.39
CA ILE A 43 -1.37 0.27 4.41
C ILE A 43 -1.12 -1.22 4.24
N ILE A 44 -2.19 -2.03 4.13
CA ILE A 44 -2.08 -3.49 3.97
C ILE A 44 -1.36 -3.82 2.65
N PHE A 45 -1.71 -3.11 1.58
CA PHE A 45 -1.10 -3.32 0.27
C PHE A 45 0.42 -3.07 0.31
N ASN A 46 0.84 -1.97 0.93
CA ASN A 46 2.24 -1.60 1.08
C ASN A 46 2.99 -2.58 2.02
N LEU A 47 2.35 -3.03 3.10
CA LEU A 47 2.87 -4.10 3.98
C LEU A 47 3.08 -5.42 3.25
N VAL A 48 2.14 -5.83 2.40
CA VAL A 48 2.25 -7.05 1.59
C VAL A 48 3.41 -6.92 0.59
N LEU A 49 3.56 -5.77 -0.07
CA LEU A 49 4.70 -5.50 -0.93
C LEU A 49 6.03 -5.56 -0.17
N LEU A 50 6.10 -4.97 1.02
CA LEU A 50 7.28 -5.05 1.87
C LEU A 50 7.58 -6.49 2.30
N ALA A 51 6.56 -7.26 2.66
CA ALA A 51 6.72 -8.67 3.01
C ALA A 51 7.20 -9.51 1.80
N LEU A 52 6.69 -9.24 0.60
CA LEU A 52 7.14 -9.86 -0.65
C LEU A 52 8.57 -9.45 -0.98
N ALA A 53 8.94 -8.18 -0.82
CA ALA A 53 10.29 -7.69 -1.05
C ALA A 53 11.28 -8.30 -0.04
N CYS A 54 10.91 -8.36 1.25
CA CYS A 54 11.65 -9.05 2.28
C CYS A 54 11.81 -10.53 1.93
N TRP A 55 10.73 -11.23 1.59
CA TRP A 55 10.77 -12.64 1.21
C TRP A 55 11.65 -12.88 -0.03
N ALA A 56 11.52 -12.05 -1.06
CA ALA A 56 12.36 -12.10 -2.25
C ALA A 56 13.85 -11.85 -1.90
N GLY A 57 14.13 -10.87 -1.04
CA GLY A 57 15.47 -10.61 -0.51
C GLY A 57 16.02 -11.76 0.34
N TYR A 58 15.19 -12.39 1.18
CA TYR A 58 15.54 -13.58 1.96
C TYR A 58 15.84 -14.78 1.06
N LYS A 59 15.01 -15.02 0.03
CA LYS A 59 15.23 -16.03 -1.01
C LYS A 59 16.52 -15.77 -1.77
N TRP A 60 16.80 -14.51 -2.11
CA TRP A 60 18.05 -14.11 -2.77
C TRP A 60 19.27 -14.39 -1.90
N LYS A 61 19.19 -14.07 -0.60
CA LYS A 61 20.27 -14.32 0.37
C LYS A 61 20.50 -15.81 0.65
N ARG A 62 19.50 -16.67 0.44
CA ARG A 62 19.58 -18.11 0.70
C ARG A 62 20.14 -18.95 -0.46
N GLY A 63 20.56 -18.33 -1.56
CA GLY A 63 21.32 -19.00 -2.62
C GLY A 63 20.54 -20.08 -3.38
N TYR A 64 20.52 -19.94 -4.70
CA TYR A 64 20.70 -21.12 -5.54
C TYR A 64 22.19 -21.42 -5.60
#